data_AF-A0A2N7TPW6-F1
#
_entry.id   AF-A0A2N7TPW6-F1
#
_cell.length_a   1.000
_cell.length_b   1.000
_cell.length_c   1.000
_cell.angle_alpha   90.00
_cell.angle_beta   90.00
_cell.angle_gamma   90.00
#
_symmetry.space_group_name_H-M   'P 1'
#
loop_
_entity.id
_entity.type
_entity.pdbx_description
1 polymer ?
#
loop_
_entity_poly.entity_id
_entity_poly.type
_entity_poly.pdbx_seq_one_letter_code
_entity_poly.pdbx_strand_id
1 'polypeptide(L)' 'MTTRSRLVLAVAAWCLAAVAVVLPLVWLINNRDWGVALMLPTPFVVYALLRLGRALEGWAVAGLPPGGRER' A
#
# COMPACT_ATOMS: atom_id res chain seq x y z
N MET A 1 -20.45 2.59 8.27
CA MET A 1 -19.30 3.42 7.81
C MET A 1 -19.65 4.06 6.49
N THR A 2 -19.40 5.35 6.31
CA THR A 2 -19.59 6.04 5.02
C THR A 2 -18.44 5.70 4.06
N THR A 3 -18.67 5.83 2.74
CA THR A 3 -17.62 5.63 1.72
C THR A 3 -16.40 6.52 1.97
N ARG A 4 -16.63 7.77 2.39
CA ARG A 4 -15.54 8.69 2.75
C ARG A 4 -14.69 8.15 3.91
N SER A 5 -15.31 7.65 4.99
CA SER A 5 -14.57 7.06 6.11
C SER A 5 -13.78 5.81 5.70
N ARG A 6 -14.32 4.99 4.80
CA ARG A 6 -13.62 3.81 4.26
C ARG A 6 -12.42 4.18 3.40
N LEU A 7 -12.56 5.21 2.56
CA LEU A 7 -11.45 5.75 1.78
C LEU A 7 -10.34 6.31 2.68
N VAL A 8 -10.70 7.08 3.71
CA VAL A 8 -9.73 7.61 4.69
C VAL A 8 -9.00 6.47 5.39
N LEU A 9 -9.71 5.42 5.82
CA LEU A 9 -9.10 4.24 6.43
C LEU A 9 -8.20 3.46 5.46
N ALA A 10 -8.62 3.30 4.21
CA ALA A 10 -7.83 2.66 3.17
C ALA A 10 -6.50 3.40 2.94
N VAL A 11 -6.55 4.74 2.81
CA VAL A 11 -5.34 5.56 2.65
C VAL A 11 -4.46 5.50 3.90
N ALA A 12 -5.03 5.66 5.10
CA ALA A 12 -4.28 5.61 6.35
C ALA A 12 -3.60 4.26 6.55
N ALA A 13 -4.32 3.15 6.31
CA ALA A 13 -3.78 1.80 6.41
C ALA A 13 -2.67 1.56 5.39
N TRP A 14 -2.84 2.04 4.15
CA TRP A 14 -1.82 1.91 3.12
C TRP A 14 -0.56 2.71 3.47
N CYS A 15 -0.70 3.96 3.92
CA CYS A 15 0.43 4.79 4.36
C CYS A 15 1.18 4.14 5.53
N LEU A 16 0.46 3.62 6.54
CA LEU A 16 1.08 2.90 7.65
C LEU A 16 1.86 1.68 7.17
N ALA A 17 1.28 0.88 6.27
CA ALA A 17 1.96 -0.28 5.70
C ALA A 17 3.21 0.13 4.90
N ALA A 18 3.12 1.18 4.07
CA ALA A 18 4.24 1.69 3.31
C ALA A 18 5.38 2.14 4.22
N VAL A 19 5.08 2.93 5.26
CA VAL A 19 6.08 3.37 6.25
C VAL A 19 6.69 2.18 6.97
N ALA A 20 5.87 1.26 7.48
CA ALA A 20 6.31 0.10 8.24
C ALA A 20 7.21 -0.86 7.43
N VAL A 21 7.09 -0.86 6.10
CA VAL A 21 7.87 -1.73 5.22
C VAL A 21 9.08 -1.00 4.63
N VAL A 22 8.91 0.23 4.16
CA VAL A 22 9.97 0.99 3.47
C VAL A 22 11.05 1.46 4.43
N LEU A 23 10.70 1.94 5.63
CA LEU A 23 11.72 2.37 6.61
C LEU A 23 12.72 1.27 6.96
N PRO A 24 12.29 0.06 7.38
CA PRO A 24 13.24 -0.99 7.72
C PRO A 24 13.98 -1.50 6.48
N LEU A 25 13.35 -1.52 5.31
CA LEU A 25 14.03 -1.90 4.06
C LEU A 25 15.17 -0.93 3.74
N VAL A 26 14.92 0.38 3.79
CA VAL A 26 15.93 1.41 3.55
C VAL A 26 17.03 1.35 4.60
N TRP A 27 16.66 1.20 5.88
CA TRP A 27 17.63 1.04 6.96
C TRP A 27 18.52 -0.19 6.76
N LEU A 28 17.93 -1.32 6.35
CA LEU A 28 18.65 -2.56 6.10
C LEU A 28 19.61 -2.46 4.91
N ILE A 29 19.18 -1.81 3.83
CA ILE A 29 20.03 -1.53 2.66
C ILE A 29 21.20 -0.62 3.05
N ASN A 30 20.94 0.38 3.88
CA ASN A 30 21.95 1.35 4.31
C ASN A 30 23.02 0.73 5.24
N ASN A 31 22.63 -0.23 6.09
CA ASN A 31 23.52 -0.79 7.11
C ASN A 31 24.19 -2.12 6.72
N ARG A 32 23.92 -2.68 5.54
CA ARG A 32 24.51 -3.93 5.09
C ARG A 32 25.32 -3.70 3.83
N ASP A 33 26.57 -4.19 3.83
CA ASP A 33 27.47 -4.13 2.66
C ASP A 33 26.93 -4.91 1.44
N TRP A 34 25.86 -5.70 1.61
CA TRP A 34 25.20 -6.49 0.57
C TRP A 34 24.00 -5.77 -0.07
N GLY A 35 24.03 -4.44 -0.18
CA GLY A 35 22.94 -3.63 -0.75
C GLY A 35 22.40 -4.15 -2.09
N VAL A 36 23.26 -4.68 -2.97
CA VAL A 36 22.86 -5.34 -4.24
C VAL A 36 21.96 -6.56 -4.02
N ALA A 37 22.26 -7.42 -3.04
CA ALA A 37 21.41 -8.57 -2.73
C ALA A 37 20.06 -8.13 -2.14
N LEU A 38 20.03 -6.97 -1.47
CA LEU A 38 18.81 -6.37 -0.92
C LEU A 38 18.00 -5.58 -1.96
N MET A 39 18.56 -5.27 -3.14
CA MET A 39 17.81 -4.69 -4.27
C MET A 39 16.92 -5.72 -4.99
N LEU A 40 17.29 -7.00 -4.97
CA LEU A 40 16.51 -8.11 -5.52
C LEU A 40 15.10 -8.25 -4.90
N PRO A 41 14.91 -8.16 -3.57
CA PRO A 41 13.58 -8.19 -2.97
C PRO A 41 12.78 -6.89 -3.15
N THR A 42 13.43 -5.75 -3.44
CA THR A 42 12.75 -4.45 -3.62
C THR A 42 11.58 -4.47 -4.60
N PRO A 43 11.67 -5.02 -5.83
CA PRO A 43 10.53 -5.08 -6.74
C PRO A 43 9.36 -5.88 -6.18
N PHE A 44 9.61 -6.94 -5.42
CA PHE A 44 8.57 -7.72 -4.76
C PHE A 44 7.88 -6.92 -3.65
N VAL A 45 8.65 -6.16 -2.88
CA VAL A 45 8.12 -5.25 -1.85
C VAL A 45 7.22 -4.17 -2.49
N VAL A 46 7.69 -3.54 -3.57
CA VAL A 46 6.91 -2.54 -4.31
C VAL A 46 5.64 -3.16 -4.88
N TYR A 47 5.74 -4.34 -5.48
CA TYR A 47 4.57 -5.07 -6.00
C TYR A 47 3.56 -5.38 -4.89
N ALA A 48 4.01 -5.82 -3.72
CA ALA A 48 3.15 -6.09 -2.57
C ALA A 48 2.40 -4.82 -2.11
N LEU A 49 3.08 -3.66 -2.05
CA LEU A 49 2.46 -2.38 -1.69
C LEU A 49 1.44 -1.92 -2.75
N LEU A 50 1.75 -2.09 -4.03
CA LEU A 50 0.81 -1.80 -5.11
C LEU A 50 -0.43 -2.69 -5.03
N ARG A 51 -0.23 -4.00 -4.81
CA ARG A 51 -1.33 -4.95 -4.67
C ARG A 51 -2.19 -4.67 -3.44
N LEU A 52 -1.58 -4.29 -2.32
CA LEU A 52 -2.29 -3.86 -1.11
C LEU A 52 -3.14 -2.62 -1.38
N GLY A 53 -2.59 -1.62 -2.09
CA GLY A 53 -3.34 -0.42 -2.48
C GLY A 53 -4.58 -0.74 -3.30
N ARG A 54 -4.45 -1.62 -4.30
CA ARG A 54 -5.60 -2.07 -5.13
C ARG A 54 -6.63 -2.86 -4.32
N ALA A 55 -6.20 -3.68 -3.37
CA ALA A 55 -7.10 -4.40 -2.48
C ALA A 55 -7.88 -3.46 -1.56
N LEU A 56 -7.21 -2.43 -1.01
CA LEU A 56 -7.82 -1.41 -0.16
C LEU A 56 -8.77 -0.50 -0.95
N GLU A 57 -8.44 -0.16 -2.19
CA GLU A 57 -9.32 0.55 -3.11
C GLU A 57 -10.58 -0.26 -3.41
N GLY A 58 -10.43 -1.52 -3.82
CA GLY A 58 -11.55 -2.43 -4.06
C GLY A 58 -12.43 -2.60 -2.81
N TRP A 59 -11.79 -2.76 -1.64
CA TRP A 59 -12.51 -2.79 -0.37
C TRP A 59 -13.24 -1.49 -0.09
N ALA A 60 -12.63 -0.31 -0.29
CA ALA A 60 -13.28 0.97 0.00
C ALA A 60 -14.51 1.22 -0.91
N VAL A 61 -14.42 0.79 -2.17
CA VAL A 61 -15.47 0.98 -3.19
C VAL A 61 -16.57 -0.08 -3.12
N ALA A 62 -16.32 -1.25 -2.52
CA ALA A 62 -17.29 -2.37 -2.46
C ALA A 62 -18.65 -2.07 -1.77
N GLY A 63 -18.82 -0.90 -1.14
CA GLY A 63 -20.12 -0.48 -0.58
C GLY A 63 -20.74 0.71 -1.30
N LEU A 64 -20.20 1.10 -2.45
CA LEU A 64 -20.84 2.07 -3.33
C LEU A 64 -21.82 1.31 -4.24
N PRO A 65 -23.13 1.61 -4.21
CA PRO A 65 -24.10 1.00 -5.13
C PRO A 65 -23.76 1.37 -6.60
N PRO A 66 -24.06 0.49 -7.58
CA PRO A 66 -23.57 0.60 -8.96
C PRO A 66 -24.03 1.83 -9.77
N GLY A 67 -24.81 2.76 -9.20
CA GLY A 67 -25.40 3.91 -9.91
C GLY A 67 -24.66 5.26 -9.82
N GLY A 68 -23.52 5.35 -9.12
CA GLY A 68 -22.84 6.63 -8.87
C GLY A 68 -21.84 7.10 -9.93
N ARG A 69 -21.73 6.43 -11.09
CA ARG A 69 -20.73 6.73 -12.14
C ARG A 69 -21.23 7.64 -13.26
N GLU A 70 -22.49 8.03 -13.26
CA GLU A 70 -23.06 8.94 -14.26
C GLU A 70 -23.39 10.29 -13.62
N ARG A 71 -22.39 11.14 -13.33
CA ARG A 71 -22.46 12.63 -13.40
C ARG A 71 -21.06 13.21 -13.42
#